data_AF-A0A816P275-F1
#
_entry.id   AF-A0A816P275-F1
#
_cell.length_a   1.000
_cell.length_b   1.000
_cell.length_c   1.000
_cell.angle_alpha   90.00
_cell.angle_beta   90.00
_cell.angle_gamma   90.00
#
_symmetry.space_group_name_H-M   'P 1'
#
loop_
_entity.id
_entity.type
_entity.pdbx_description
1 polymer ?
#
loop_
_entity_poly.entity_id
_entity_poly.type
_entity_poly.pdbx_seq_one_letter_code
_entity_poly.pdbx_strand_id
1 'polypeptide(L)'
;MYFRDVLDESDEILHVKYQLIYTVGAQQQVHTGAKRCRNYHRKDKQIILSFILKPNSSIDDLNNNFSDHQIQLFLILRGLLLSDVLFIALKKRHRVNYGINSNHHFKRLMAVPFRAKDVASDRTEFGHPDVALILTHLSYYSSVLNDQQLLKCFHRLSEEKDPTLIYDQWISYDEKDQISSSIQEWKSVNLRHNQQRIHFLFPTFRNNMLVINYFLNNFVFPREAK
;
A
#
# COMPACT_ATOMS: atom_id res chain seq x y z
N MET A 1 14.00 10.05 -10.10
CA MET A 1 14.62 9.71 -8.80
C MET A 1 13.75 8.61 -8.20
N TYR A 2 14.24 7.37 -8.13
CA TYR A 2 13.46 6.24 -7.61
C TYR A 2 13.28 6.44 -6.11
N PHE A 3 12.04 6.62 -5.66
CA PHE A 3 11.69 6.55 -4.25
C PHE A 3 12.03 5.14 -3.77
N ARG A 4 13.16 4.99 -3.07
CA ARG A 4 13.50 3.77 -2.33
C ARG A 4 12.55 3.72 -1.15
N ASP A 5 11.36 3.18 -1.39
CA ASP A 5 10.41 2.93 -0.33
C ASP A 5 10.99 1.85 0.58
N VAL A 6 10.89 2.02 1.89
CA VAL A 6 11.45 1.12 2.94
C VAL A 6 11.06 -0.36 2.72
N LEU A 7 10.00 -0.60 1.94
CA LEU A 7 9.46 -1.91 1.63
C LEU A 7 10.17 -2.62 0.47
N ASP A 8 10.73 -1.90 -0.50
CA ASP A 8 11.34 -2.50 -1.70
C ASP A 8 12.71 -3.15 -1.39
N GLU A 9 13.33 -2.80 -0.25
CA GLU A 9 14.57 -3.42 0.28
C GLU A 9 14.32 -4.25 1.56
N SER A 10 13.06 -4.42 2.00
CA SER A 10 12.76 -5.08 3.29
C SER A 10 13.24 -6.53 3.35
N ASP A 11 13.36 -7.21 2.22
CA ASP A 11 13.85 -8.58 2.12
C ASP A 11 15.37 -8.71 2.23
N GLU A 12 16.14 -7.72 1.76
CA GLU A 12 17.58 -7.61 2.02
C GLU A 12 17.84 -7.16 3.47
N ILE A 13 17.07 -6.20 3.99
CA ILE A 13 17.22 -5.64 5.34
C ILE A 13 16.89 -6.66 6.44
N LEU A 14 15.88 -7.53 6.23
CA LEU A 14 15.45 -8.51 7.23
C LEU A 14 16.13 -9.89 7.08
N HIS A 15 17.05 -10.04 6.12
CA HIS A 15 17.78 -11.29 5.93
C HIS A 15 18.79 -11.51 7.06
N VAL A 16 18.85 -12.72 7.61
CA VAL A 16 19.67 -13.09 8.80
C VAL A 16 21.17 -12.77 8.67
N LYS A 17 21.68 -12.59 7.43
CA LYS A 17 23.06 -12.18 7.17
C LYS A 17 23.36 -10.69 7.42
N TYR A 18 22.34 -9.83 7.45
CA TYR A 18 22.50 -8.37 7.60
C TYR A 18 21.92 -7.93 8.95
N GLN A 19 22.62 -8.25 10.04
CA GLN A 19 22.20 -7.91 11.41
C GLN A 19 22.54 -6.47 11.84
N LEU A 20 22.96 -5.61 10.92
CA LEU A 20 23.33 -4.22 11.20
C LEU A 20 22.54 -3.28 10.28
N ILE A 21 21.39 -2.84 10.79
CA ILE A 21 20.60 -1.75 10.19
C ILE A 21 21.31 -0.45 10.57
N TYR A 22 22.04 0.15 9.62
CA TYR A 22 22.52 1.52 9.75
C TYR A 22 21.53 2.45 9.05
N THR A 23 21.07 3.49 9.75
CA THR A 23 20.39 4.60 9.08
C THR A 23 21.43 5.39 8.28
N VAL A 24 21.34 5.37 6.95
CA VAL A 24 22.20 6.17 6.07
C VAL A 24 21.39 7.34 5.53
N GLY A 25 21.91 8.56 5.71
CA GLY A 25 21.30 9.79 5.19
C GLY A 25 20.74 10.72 6.27
N ALA A 26 20.40 11.95 5.86
CA ALA A 26 19.72 12.91 6.72
C ALA A 26 18.27 12.46 6.99
N GLN A 27 17.79 12.65 8.22
CA GLN A 27 16.41 12.35 8.58
C GLN A 27 15.45 13.23 7.74
N GLN A 28 14.78 12.61 6.78
CA GLN A 28 13.73 13.27 6.01
C GLN A 28 12.38 13.04 6.69
N GLN A 29 11.53 14.07 6.70
CA GLN A 29 10.13 13.85 7.04
C GLN A 29 9.53 12.92 6.00
N VAL A 30 8.93 11.83 6.45
CA VAL A 30 8.13 10.98 5.57
C VAL A 30 7.05 11.88 4.95
N HIS A 31 6.92 11.91 3.63
CA HIS A 31 6.01 12.82 2.91
C HIS A 31 4.54 12.72 3.37
N THR A 32 4.18 11.62 4.06
CA THR A 32 2.87 11.40 4.70
C THR A 32 2.73 11.99 6.12
N GLY A 33 3.75 12.71 6.61
CA GLY A 33 4.05 12.89 8.04
C GLY A 33 3.29 13.97 8.81
N ALA A 34 2.50 14.85 8.17
CA ALA A 34 1.81 15.92 8.90
C ALA A 34 0.32 15.64 9.21
N LYS A 35 -0.36 14.80 8.42
CA LYS A 35 -1.83 14.64 8.51
C LYS A 35 -2.30 13.34 9.17
N ARG A 36 -1.43 12.36 9.42
CA ARG A 36 -1.83 11.01 9.86
C ARG A 36 -1.56 10.70 11.34
N CYS A 37 -0.55 11.30 11.95
CA CYS A 37 -0.32 11.16 13.38
C CYS A 37 -1.28 12.08 14.13
N ARG A 38 -2.46 11.57 14.54
CA ARG A 38 -3.15 12.18 15.68
C ARG A 38 -2.10 12.23 16.80
N ASN A 39 -1.77 13.44 17.27
CA ASN A 39 -0.75 13.63 18.28
C ASN A 39 -1.30 13.11 19.62
N TYR A 40 -1.23 11.79 19.83
CA TYR A 40 -1.55 11.16 21.11
C TYR A 40 -0.60 11.67 22.20
N HIS A 41 -1.13 11.89 23.40
CA HIS A 41 -0.28 12.24 24.53
C HIS A 41 0.70 11.12 24.85
N ARG A 42 1.81 11.46 25.52
CA ARG A 42 2.87 10.49 25.85
C ARG A 42 2.34 9.28 26.64
N LYS A 43 1.38 9.50 27.54
CA LYS A 43 0.72 8.45 28.32
C LYS A 43 -0.09 7.52 27.43
N ASP A 44 -0.93 8.08 26.56
CA ASP A 44 -1.73 7.33 25.58
C ASP A 44 -0.85 6.47 24.68
N LYS A 45 0.28 7.02 24.18
CA LYS A 45 1.24 6.27 23.36
C LYS A 45 1.78 5.04 24.11
N GLN A 46 2.08 5.15 25.40
CA GLN A 46 2.57 4.02 26.19
C GLN A 46 1.50 2.94 26.35
N ILE A 47 0.26 3.35 26.63
CA ILE A 47 -0.89 2.43 26.73
C ILE A 47 -1.09 1.72 25.40
N ILE A 48 -1.19 2.46 24.29
CA ILE A 48 -1.35 1.92 22.93
C ILE A 48 -0.23 0.93 22.59
N LEU A 49 1.04 1.30 22.79
CA LEU A 49 2.17 0.42 22.49
C LEU A 49 2.17 -0.84 23.35
N SER A 50 1.85 -0.71 24.64
CA SER A 50 1.73 -1.87 25.53
C SER A 50 0.62 -2.80 25.07
N PHE A 51 -0.51 -2.25 24.63
CA PHE A 51 -1.62 -3.03 24.11
C PHE A 51 -1.29 -3.70 22.77
N ILE A 52 -0.59 -3.02 21.86
CA ILE A 52 -0.29 -3.61 20.54
C ILE A 52 0.75 -4.73 20.66
N LEU A 53 1.73 -4.59 21.55
CA LEU A 53 2.93 -5.44 21.55
C LEU A 53 2.98 -6.49 22.67
N LYS A 54 2.19 -6.37 23.74
CA LYS A 54 2.23 -7.33 24.86
C LYS A 54 1.06 -8.32 24.78
N PRO A 55 1.31 -9.64 24.88
CA PRO A 55 0.24 -10.63 24.77
C PRO A 55 -0.80 -10.57 25.90
N ASN A 56 -0.42 -10.10 27.10
CA ASN A 56 -1.27 -10.18 28.28
C ASN A 56 -2.04 -8.88 28.62
N SER A 57 -2.05 -7.86 27.74
CA SER A 57 -2.80 -6.62 27.98
C SER A 57 -4.29 -6.76 27.69
N SER A 58 -5.15 -6.14 28.51
CA SER A 58 -6.61 -6.15 28.32
C SER A 58 -7.06 -5.03 27.38
N ILE A 59 -8.20 -5.23 26.71
CA ILE A 59 -8.91 -4.18 25.96
C ILE A 59 -9.53 -3.13 26.89
N ASP A 60 -9.82 -3.49 28.14
CA ASP A 60 -10.43 -2.60 29.13
C ASP A 60 -9.55 -1.38 29.44
N ASP A 61 -8.23 -1.55 29.30
CA ASP A 61 -7.24 -0.47 29.44
C ASP A 61 -7.39 0.62 28.37
N LEU A 62 -8.11 0.34 27.27
CA LEU A 62 -8.36 1.26 26.15
C LEU A 62 -9.77 1.88 26.15
N ASN A 63 -10.78 1.14 26.59
CA ASN A 63 -12.20 1.48 26.39
C ASN A 63 -12.63 2.85 26.96
N ASN A 64 -11.89 3.40 27.93
CA ASN A 64 -12.21 4.70 28.54
C ASN A 64 -11.55 5.92 27.86
N ASN A 65 -10.56 5.71 26.99
CA ASN A 65 -9.70 6.78 26.49
C ASN A 65 -9.74 6.96 24.96
N PHE A 66 -10.33 6.01 24.24
CA PHE A 66 -10.28 5.95 22.78
C PHE A 66 -11.66 5.63 22.19
N SER A 67 -11.91 6.12 20.97
CA SER A 67 -13.14 5.76 20.26
C SER A 67 -13.09 4.32 19.75
N ASP A 68 -14.25 3.71 19.52
CA ASP A 68 -14.37 2.34 18.99
C ASP A 68 -13.54 2.14 17.71
N HIS A 69 -13.56 3.13 16.81
CA HIS A 69 -12.75 3.09 15.59
C HIS A 69 -11.24 3.04 15.87
N GLN A 70 -10.75 3.78 16.87
CA GLN A 70 -9.33 3.73 17.25
C GLN A 70 -8.99 2.38 17.87
N ILE A 71 -9.86 1.84 18.71
CA ILE A 71 -9.70 0.53 19.33
C ILE A 71 -9.65 -0.57 18.26
N GLN A 72 -10.53 -0.50 17.25
CA GLN A 72 -10.52 -1.40 16.10
C GLN A 72 -9.18 -1.32 15.35
N LEU A 73 -8.65 -0.12 15.10
CA LEU A 73 -7.32 0.04 14.49
C LEU A 73 -6.21 -0.57 15.35
N PHE A 74 -6.25 -0.40 16.67
CA PHE A 74 -5.27 -0.99 17.57
C PHE A 74 -5.35 -2.52 17.61
N LEU A 75 -6.55 -3.10 17.56
CA LEU A 75 -6.76 -4.53 17.45
C LEU A 75 -6.20 -5.09 16.13
N ILE A 76 -6.42 -4.39 15.02
CA ILE A 76 -5.84 -4.76 13.72
C ILE A 76 -4.31 -4.73 13.80
N LEU A 77 -3.72 -3.64 14.31
CA LEU A 77 -2.26 -3.52 14.46
C LEU A 77 -1.70 -4.61 15.39
N ARG A 78 -2.40 -4.91 16.49
CA ARG A 78 -2.05 -6.01 17.40
C ARG A 78 -2.06 -7.34 16.66
N GLY A 79 -3.12 -7.67 15.93
CA GLY A 79 -3.18 -8.92 15.15
C GLY A 79 -2.06 -9.02 14.10
N LEU A 80 -1.75 -7.92 13.43
CA LEU A 80 -0.68 -7.88 12.42
C LEU A 80 0.72 -8.06 13.00
N LEU A 81 1.00 -7.43 14.15
CA LEU A 81 2.34 -7.41 14.76
C LEU A 81 2.56 -8.55 15.74
N LEU A 82 1.61 -8.80 16.64
CA LEU A 82 1.73 -9.79 17.71
C LEU A 82 1.54 -11.22 17.20
N SER A 83 0.68 -11.44 16.20
CA SER A 83 0.46 -12.76 15.58
C SER A 83 1.43 -13.04 14.42
N ASP A 84 2.50 -12.26 14.30
CA ASP A 84 3.53 -12.36 13.26
C ASP A 84 3.04 -12.28 11.80
N VAL A 85 1.78 -11.94 11.55
CA VAL A 85 1.19 -11.91 10.19
C VAL A 85 1.99 -10.96 9.28
N LEU A 86 2.28 -9.75 9.75
CA LEU A 86 3.08 -8.78 9.02
C LEU A 86 4.51 -9.28 8.83
N PHE A 87 5.11 -9.85 9.87
CA PHE A 87 6.48 -10.37 9.80
C PHE A 87 6.62 -11.54 8.82
N ILE A 88 5.67 -12.48 8.81
CA ILE A 88 5.59 -13.60 7.88
C ILE A 88 5.46 -13.09 6.44
N ALA A 89 4.66 -12.05 6.21
CA ALA A 89 4.51 -11.44 4.88
C ALA A 89 5.81 -10.75 4.43
N LEU A 90 6.41 -9.91 5.27
CA LEU A 90 7.63 -9.16 4.96
C LEU A 90 8.87 -10.06 4.75
N LYS A 91 8.87 -11.28 5.31
CA LYS A 91 9.93 -12.27 5.04
C LYS A 91 9.90 -12.87 3.63
N LYS A 92 8.77 -12.74 2.91
CA LYS A 92 8.64 -13.30 1.56
C LYS A 92 9.25 -12.34 0.55
N ARG A 93 9.89 -12.90 -0.48
CA ARG A 93 10.48 -12.14 -1.58
C ARG A 93 9.50 -11.99 -2.72
N HIS A 94 9.28 -10.75 -3.15
CA HIS A 94 8.47 -10.46 -4.32
C HIS A 94 9.08 -11.11 -5.56
N ARG A 95 8.23 -11.60 -6.48
CA ARG A 95 8.57 -12.35 -7.70
C ARG A 95 9.30 -13.68 -7.49
N VAL A 96 9.59 -14.10 -6.26
CA VAL A 96 10.21 -15.39 -5.96
C VAL A 96 9.28 -16.27 -5.13
N ASN A 97 8.73 -15.72 -4.04
CA ASN A 97 7.78 -16.43 -3.19
C ASN A 97 6.33 -16.06 -3.50
N TYR A 98 6.09 -14.87 -4.05
CA TYR A 98 4.76 -14.37 -4.35
C TYR A 98 4.79 -13.28 -5.43
N GLY A 99 3.63 -12.98 -6.00
CA GLY A 99 3.46 -11.85 -6.93
C GLY A 99 2.10 -11.89 -7.63
N ILE A 100 1.87 -10.95 -8.54
CA ILE A 100 0.71 -10.99 -9.45
C ILE A 100 1.03 -11.89 -10.63
N ASN A 101 0.11 -12.80 -10.94
CA ASN A 101 0.26 -13.67 -12.09
C ASN A 101 0.00 -12.88 -13.39
N SER A 102 1.01 -12.82 -14.27
CA SER A 102 0.94 -12.08 -15.54
C SER A 102 0.30 -12.88 -16.67
N ASN A 103 -0.08 -14.14 -16.45
CA ASN A 103 -0.73 -14.96 -17.46
C ASN A 103 -2.10 -14.38 -17.84
N HIS A 104 -2.29 -14.05 -19.12
CA HIS A 104 -3.55 -13.47 -19.63
C HIS A 104 -4.79 -14.36 -19.41
N HIS A 105 -4.61 -15.67 -19.24
CA HIS A 105 -5.72 -16.58 -18.91
C HIS A 105 -6.05 -16.62 -17.41
N PHE A 106 -5.18 -16.09 -16.56
CA PHE A 106 -5.38 -16.05 -15.11
C PHE A 106 -6.22 -14.83 -14.72
N LYS A 107 -7.38 -15.08 -14.10
CA LYS A 107 -8.40 -14.04 -13.88
C LYS A 107 -8.34 -13.35 -12.52
N ARG A 108 -7.56 -13.87 -11.58
CA ARG A 108 -7.47 -13.32 -10.22
C ARG A 108 -6.48 -12.19 -10.18
N LEU A 109 -6.81 -11.18 -9.39
CA LEU A 109 -6.00 -9.97 -9.24
C LEU A 109 -5.24 -9.93 -7.91
N MET A 110 -5.45 -10.92 -7.03
CA MET A 110 -4.72 -11.10 -5.77
C MET A 110 -3.34 -11.71 -5.99
N ALA A 111 -2.42 -11.45 -5.07
CA ALA A 111 -1.11 -12.11 -5.05
C ALA A 111 -1.25 -13.62 -4.84
N VAL A 112 -0.45 -14.38 -5.58
CA VAL A 112 -0.40 -15.84 -5.49
C VAL A 112 1.01 -16.32 -5.12
N PRO A 113 1.15 -17.53 -4.56
CA PRO A 113 2.44 -18.14 -4.34
C PRO A 113 3.20 -18.40 -5.64
N PHE A 114 4.51 -18.20 -5.62
CA PHE A 114 5.42 -18.52 -6.74
C PHE A 114 6.25 -19.75 -6.39
N ARG A 115 6.51 -20.61 -7.38
CA ARG A 115 7.35 -21.82 -7.22
C ARG A 115 8.79 -21.58 -7.62
N ALA A 116 9.01 -20.61 -8.48
CA ALA A 116 10.32 -20.14 -8.91
C ALA A 116 10.20 -18.64 -9.25
N LYS A 117 11.34 -18.03 -9.57
CA LYS A 117 11.38 -16.63 -9.99
C LYS A 117 10.45 -16.41 -11.18
N ASP A 118 9.51 -15.49 -11.04
CA ASP A 118 8.50 -15.12 -12.04
C ASP A 118 7.56 -16.27 -12.47
N VAL A 119 7.53 -17.37 -11.71
CA VAL A 119 6.68 -18.54 -12.01
C VAL A 119 5.62 -18.70 -10.93
N ALA A 120 4.43 -18.19 -11.24
CA ALA A 120 3.24 -18.32 -10.40
C ALA A 120 2.76 -19.78 -10.30
N SER A 121 2.16 -20.11 -9.16
CA SER A 121 1.47 -21.38 -8.96
C SER A 121 -0.03 -21.18 -9.17
N ASP A 122 -0.49 -21.40 -10.41
CA ASP A 122 -1.82 -21.04 -10.92
C ASP A 122 -3.02 -21.63 -10.14
N ARG A 123 -2.80 -22.62 -9.27
CA ARG A 123 -3.85 -23.31 -8.50
C ARG A 123 -3.73 -23.14 -6.98
N THR A 124 -2.85 -22.28 -6.51
CA THR A 124 -2.61 -22.11 -5.07
C THR A 124 -2.88 -20.69 -4.63
N GLU A 125 -3.35 -20.57 -3.40
CA GLU A 125 -3.61 -19.31 -2.70
C GLU A 125 -2.88 -19.32 -1.37
N PHE A 126 -2.74 -18.16 -0.75
CA PHE A 126 -2.27 -18.09 0.63
C PHE A 126 -3.40 -18.52 1.57
N GLY A 127 -3.12 -19.48 2.45
CA GLY A 127 -4.13 -19.99 3.39
C GLY A 127 -4.57 -18.98 4.45
N HIS A 128 -3.76 -17.96 4.73
CA HIS A 128 -4.11 -16.89 5.65
C HIS A 128 -4.57 -15.64 4.86
N PRO A 129 -5.82 -15.17 5.03
CA PRO A 129 -6.37 -14.07 4.24
C PRO A 129 -5.59 -12.77 4.42
N ASP A 130 -5.22 -12.42 5.66
CA ASP A 130 -4.42 -11.21 5.91
C ASP A 130 -3.04 -11.24 5.24
N VAL A 131 -2.38 -12.41 5.21
CA VAL A 131 -1.13 -12.57 4.45
C VAL A 131 -1.38 -12.36 2.96
N ALA A 132 -2.49 -12.89 2.41
CA ALA A 132 -2.86 -12.66 1.02
C ALA A 132 -3.08 -11.17 0.71
N LEU A 133 -3.78 -10.44 1.60
CA LEU A 133 -4.02 -9.00 1.47
C LEU A 133 -2.71 -8.21 1.48
N ILE A 134 -1.83 -8.45 2.46
CA ILE A 134 -0.54 -7.74 2.59
C ILE A 134 0.33 -8.00 1.37
N LEU A 135 0.49 -9.26 0.97
CA LEU A 135 1.29 -9.62 -0.20
C LEU A 135 0.69 -9.07 -1.49
N THR A 136 -0.63 -8.91 -1.58
CA THR A 136 -1.28 -8.24 -2.70
C THR A 136 -0.87 -6.77 -2.75
N HIS A 137 -0.99 -6.04 -1.65
CA HIS A 137 -0.51 -4.65 -1.58
C HIS A 137 0.95 -4.53 -1.99
N LEU A 138 1.84 -5.33 -1.38
CA LEU A 138 3.27 -5.31 -1.71
C LEU A 138 3.54 -5.63 -3.18
N SER A 139 2.81 -6.60 -3.75
CA SER A 139 2.98 -6.94 -5.17
C SER A 139 2.66 -5.76 -6.08
N TYR A 140 1.57 -5.02 -5.83
CA TYR A 140 1.21 -3.87 -6.67
C TYR A 140 2.09 -2.65 -6.40
N TYR A 141 2.59 -2.46 -5.18
CA TYR A 141 3.58 -1.42 -4.90
C TYR A 141 4.89 -1.65 -5.66
N SER A 142 5.37 -2.89 -5.74
CA SER A 142 6.60 -3.21 -6.48
C SER A 142 6.40 -3.40 -7.99
N SER A 143 5.23 -3.87 -8.46
CA SER A 143 4.97 -4.15 -9.89
C SER A 143 4.30 -3.01 -10.66
N VAL A 144 3.83 -1.98 -9.94
CA VAL A 144 3.22 -0.75 -10.45
C VAL A 144 1.95 -0.99 -11.27
N LEU A 145 1.15 0.04 -11.52
CA LEU A 145 -0.02 -0.12 -12.40
C LEU A 145 0.37 -0.06 -13.88
N ASN A 146 -0.32 -0.86 -14.68
CA ASN A 146 -0.28 -0.73 -16.14
C ASN A 146 -1.30 0.30 -16.65
N ASP A 147 -1.12 0.76 -17.88
CA ASP A 147 -1.96 1.78 -18.52
C ASP A 147 -3.45 1.44 -18.52
N GLN A 148 -3.81 0.16 -18.69
CA GLN A 148 -5.22 -0.26 -18.67
C GLN A 148 -5.82 -0.16 -17.26
N GLN A 149 -5.05 -0.53 -16.23
CA GLN A 149 -5.47 -0.40 -14.84
C GLN A 149 -5.60 1.07 -14.43
N LEU A 150 -4.63 1.91 -14.81
CA LEU A 150 -4.70 3.37 -14.58
C LEU A 150 -5.89 3.99 -15.26
N LEU A 151 -6.13 3.65 -16.53
CA LEU A 151 -7.27 4.16 -17.27
C LEU A 151 -8.60 3.78 -16.58
N LYS A 152 -8.71 2.56 -16.04
CA LYS A 152 -9.86 2.15 -15.22
C LYS A 152 -10.01 3.00 -13.97
N CYS A 153 -8.92 3.29 -13.25
CA CYS A 153 -8.95 4.17 -12.09
C CYS A 153 -9.48 5.56 -12.44
N PHE A 154 -8.99 6.16 -13.54
CA PHE A 154 -9.44 7.49 -13.96
C PHE A 154 -10.89 7.52 -14.45
N HIS A 155 -11.34 6.47 -15.16
CA HIS A 155 -12.76 6.36 -15.53
C HIS A 155 -13.65 6.25 -14.30
N ARG A 156 -13.28 5.41 -13.33
CA ARG A 156 -14.06 5.28 -12.08
C ARG A 156 -14.02 6.57 -11.26
N LEU A 157 -12.87 7.24 -11.19
CA LEU A 157 -12.73 8.54 -10.55
C LEU A 157 -13.71 9.57 -11.12
N SER A 158 -13.94 9.56 -12.44
CA SER A 158 -14.90 10.47 -13.07
C SER A 158 -16.36 10.27 -12.64
N GLU A 159 -16.68 9.10 -12.06
CA GLU A 159 -18.01 8.75 -11.53
C GLU A 159 -18.12 9.00 -10.02
N GLU A 160 -17.04 9.37 -9.34
CA GLU A 160 -17.04 9.65 -7.91
C GLU A 160 -17.84 10.91 -7.57
N LYS A 161 -18.32 11.00 -6.33
CA LYS A 161 -19.07 12.18 -5.86
C LYS A 161 -18.23 13.46 -5.86
N ASP A 162 -16.95 13.33 -5.54
CA ASP A 162 -15.98 14.43 -5.55
C ASP A 162 -14.64 13.98 -6.16
N PRO A 163 -14.55 13.95 -7.51
CA PRO A 163 -13.34 13.51 -8.21
C PRO A 163 -12.15 14.44 -7.97
N THR A 164 -12.41 15.74 -7.81
CA THR A 164 -11.37 16.76 -7.65
C THR A 164 -10.64 16.55 -6.33
N LEU A 165 -11.38 16.35 -5.23
CA LEU A 165 -10.79 16.10 -3.91
C LEU A 165 -9.88 14.87 -3.89
N ILE A 166 -10.30 13.78 -4.53
CA ILE A 166 -9.51 12.54 -4.61
C ILE A 166 -8.26 12.76 -5.47
N TYR A 167 -8.41 13.43 -6.61
CA TYR A 167 -7.30 13.73 -7.51
C TYR A 167 -6.25 14.65 -6.86
N ASP A 168 -6.71 15.67 -6.13
CA ASP A 168 -5.82 16.58 -5.39
C ASP A 168 -4.99 15.85 -4.34
N GLN A 169 -5.58 14.83 -3.69
CA GLN A 169 -4.83 13.95 -2.79
C GLN A 169 -3.76 13.16 -3.54
N TRP A 170 -4.09 12.59 -4.69
CA TRP A 170 -3.13 11.85 -5.52
C TRP A 170 -1.98 12.75 -5.95
N ILE A 171 -2.24 13.97 -6.42
CA ILE A 171 -1.20 14.92 -6.81
C ILE A 171 -0.36 15.39 -5.65
N SER A 172 -0.96 15.61 -4.48
CA SER A 172 -0.22 16.06 -3.29
C SER A 172 0.79 15.03 -2.77
N TYR A 173 0.67 13.78 -3.20
CA TYR A 173 1.61 12.72 -2.87
C TYR A 173 2.96 12.89 -3.57
N ASP A 174 2.95 13.41 -4.81
CA ASP A 174 4.16 13.66 -5.60
C ASP A 174 4.66 15.10 -5.40
N GLU A 175 5.97 15.33 -5.49
CA GLU A 175 6.54 16.67 -5.39
C GLU A 175 6.07 17.54 -6.56
N LYS A 176 5.32 18.61 -6.24
CA LYS A 176 4.64 19.47 -7.22
C LYS A 176 5.58 20.06 -8.29
N ASP A 177 6.85 20.25 -7.97
CA ASP A 177 7.82 20.94 -8.84
C ASP A 177 8.20 20.13 -10.09
N GLN A 178 7.80 18.85 -10.19
CA GLN A 178 8.05 18.00 -11.35
C GLN A 178 6.77 17.69 -12.17
N ILE A 179 5.62 18.23 -11.78
CA ILE A 179 4.32 17.89 -12.38
C ILE A 179 3.94 18.90 -13.47
N SER A 180 3.70 18.39 -14.69
CA SER A 180 3.25 19.18 -15.84
C SER A 180 1.94 19.92 -15.53
N SER A 181 1.86 21.21 -15.89
CA SER A 181 0.67 22.04 -15.71
C SER A 181 -0.59 21.44 -16.33
N SER A 182 -0.43 20.66 -17.40
CA SER A 182 -1.54 19.98 -18.08
C SER A 182 -2.26 18.94 -17.22
N ILE A 183 -1.64 18.45 -16.14
CA ILE A 183 -2.23 17.44 -15.25
C ILE A 183 -2.36 17.93 -13.81
N GLN A 184 -2.08 19.20 -13.50
CA GLN A 184 -2.11 19.70 -12.11
C GLN A 184 -3.51 19.72 -11.49
N GLU A 185 -4.55 19.83 -12.31
CA GLU A 185 -5.94 19.86 -11.87
C GLU A 185 -6.74 18.79 -12.59
N TRP A 186 -7.70 18.18 -11.89
CA TRP A 186 -8.56 17.16 -12.47
C TRP A 186 -9.27 17.64 -13.74
N LYS A 187 -9.73 18.89 -13.74
CA LYS A 187 -10.44 19.52 -14.88
C LYS A 187 -9.60 19.61 -16.15
N SER A 188 -8.27 19.64 -16.01
CA SER A 188 -7.31 19.75 -17.12
C SER A 188 -6.93 18.38 -17.71
N VAL A 189 -7.29 17.30 -17.02
CA VAL A 189 -7.02 15.93 -17.47
C VAL A 189 -8.00 15.54 -18.58
N ASN A 190 -7.46 15.23 -19.76
CA ASN A 190 -8.21 14.72 -20.89
C ASN A 190 -7.84 13.27 -21.18
N LEU A 191 -8.69 12.33 -20.74
CA LEU A 191 -8.48 10.89 -20.92
C LEU A 191 -8.55 10.42 -22.38
N ARG A 192 -9.02 11.26 -23.31
CA ARG A 192 -9.00 10.95 -24.76
C ARG A 192 -7.69 11.38 -25.42
N HIS A 193 -6.95 12.30 -24.79
CA HIS A 193 -5.72 12.84 -25.35
C HIS A 193 -4.53 11.88 -25.12
N ASN A 194 -4.17 11.14 -26.17
CA ASN A 194 -3.18 10.07 -26.08
C ASN A 194 -1.81 10.55 -25.57
N GLN A 195 -1.28 11.64 -26.13
CA GLN A 195 0.03 12.17 -25.74
C GLN A 195 0.06 12.60 -24.26
N GLN A 196 -1.03 13.20 -23.74
CA GLN A 196 -1.09 13.59 -22.33
C GLN A 196 -1.05 12.36 -21.43
N ARG A 197 -1.77 11.30 -21.81
CA ARG A 197 -1.78 10.05 -21.04
C ARG A 197 -0.40 9.39 -20.99
N ILE A 198 0.23 9.19 -22.14
CA ILE A 198 1.46 8.42 -22.24
C ILE A 198 2.67 9.19 -21.68
N HIS A 199 2.74 10.51 -21.89
CA HIS A 199 3.93 11.29 -21.54
C HIS A 199 3.85 12.00 -20.19
N PHE A 200 2.65 12.27 -19.68
CA PHE A 200 2.50 13.02 -18.43
C PHE A 200 1.67 12.25 -17.40
N LEU A 201 0.42 11.91 -17.70
CA LEU A 201 -0.52 11.37 -16.72
C LEU A 201 -0.10 10.00 -16.17
N PHE A 202 0.05 8.98 -17.02
CA PHE A 202 0.35 7.62 -16.56
C PHE A 202 1.74 7.49 -15.92
N PRO A 203 2.81 8.09 -16.47
CA PRO A 203 4.12 8.07 -15.82
C PRO A 203 4.09 8.66 -14.40
N THR A 204 3.34 9.73 -14.16
CA THR A 204 3.18 10.33 -12.83
C THR A 204 2.45 9.40 -11.88
N PHE A 205 1.31 8.82 -12.29
CA PHE A 205 0.42 8.12 -11.36
C PHE A 205 0.66 6.61 -11.22
N ARG A 206 1.46 5.98 -12.09
CA ARG A 206 1.61 4.51 -12.08
C ARG A 206 2.24 3.92 -10.81
N ASN A 207 3.09 4.70 -10.15
CA ASN A 207 3.76 4.33 -8.89
C ASN A 207 3.12 4.99 -7.66
N ASN A 208 2.09 5.81 -7.87
CA ASN A 208 1.47 6.57 -6.80
C ASN A 208 0.69 5.60 -5.89
N MET A 209 1.14 5.45 -4.65
CA MET A 209 0.54 4.48 -3.71
C MET A 209 -0.95 4.74 -3.47
N LEU A 210 -1.41 6.00 -3.55
CA LEU A 210 -2.83 6.32 -3.38
C LEU A 210 -3.66 5.81 -4.56
N VAL A 211 -3.14 5.90 -5.77
CA VAL A 211 -3.78 5.36 -6.99
C VAL A 211 -3.78 3.84 -6.97
N ILE A 212 -2.68 3.22 -6.55
CA ILE A 212 -2.60 1.76 -6.36
C ILE A 212 -3.62 1.30 -5.31
N ASN A 213 -3.70 1.97 -4.16
CA ASN A 213 -4.69 1.65 -3.14
C ASN A 213 -6.12 1.85 -3.64
N TYR A 214 -6.37 2.91 -4.41
CA TYR A 214 -7.66 3.12 -5.04
C TYR A 214 -8.02 1.98 -6.01
N PHE A 215 -7.07 1.51 -6.82
CA PHE A 215 -7.27 0.37 -7.70
C PHE A 215 -7.64 -0.90 -6.92
N LEU A 216 -6.86 -1.22 -5.87
CA LEU A 216 -7.08 -2.39 -5.04
C LEU A 216 -8.46 -2.39 -4.38
N ASN A 217 -8.83 -1.26 -3.77
CA ASN A 217 -10.08 -1.11 -3.03
C ASN A 217 -11.33 -1.12 -3.92
N ASN A 218 -11.23 -0.68 -5.18
CA ASN A 218 -12.40 -0.59 -6.07
C ASN A 218 -12.54 -1.77 -7.04
N PHE A 219 -11.44 -2.44 -7.39
CA PHE A 219 -11.46 -3.46 -8.45
C PHE A 219 -10.95 -4.84 -8.01
N VAL A 220 -10.07 -4.92 -7.02
CA VAL A 220 -9.46 -6.19 -6.59
C VAL A 220 -10.21 -6.77 -5.39
N PHE A 221 -10.19 -6.09 -4.25
CA PHE A 221 -10.75 -6.62 -3.00
C PHE A 221 -12.26 -6.83 -3.03
N PRO A 222 -13.10 -5.97 -3.64
CA PRO A 222 -14.54 -6.24 -3.73
C PRO A 222 -14.89 -7.55 -4.46
N ARG A 223 -13.99 -8.02 -5.33
CA ARG A 223 -14.17 -9.25 -6.10
C ARG A 223 -13.57 -10.47 -5.41
N GLU A 224 -12.40 -10.32 -4.80
CA GLU A 224 -11.55 -11.43 -4.37
C GLU A 224 -11.49 -11.62 -2.84
N ALA A 225 -11.87 -10.61 -2.04
CA ALA A 225 -11.81 -10.65 -0.58
C ALA A 225 -13.24 -10.57 0.02
N LYS A 226 -14.02 -11.62 -0.19
CA LYS A 226 -15.36 -11.80 0.39
C LYS A 226 -15.32 -12.65 1.65
#